data_AF-A0A1W1H735-F1
#
_entry.id   AF-A0A1W1H735-F1
#
_cell.length_a   1.000
_cell.length_b   1.000
_cell.length_c   1.000
_cell.angle_alpha   90.00
_cell.angle_beta   90.00
_cell.angle_gamma   90.00
#
_symmetry.space_group_name_H-M   'P 1'
#
loop_
_entity.id
_entity.type
_entity.pdbx_description
1 polymer ?
#
loop_
_entity_poly.entity_id
_entity_poly.type
_entity_poly.pdbx_seq_one_letter_code
_entity_poly.pdbx_strand_id
1 'polypeptide(L)'
;MLKFYDINKQWEDALHLTEKAVNRHPEAYRELKKLIHRTVSCPLDIRDYFTTAEKIVNLLSCLDPCGQGSIFHRFSESLAPSNIWHVKWMRVECLDLLDHLDAFDRWRREKRKLRIVK
;
A
#
# COMPACT_ATOMS: atom_id res chain seq x y z
N MET A 1 24.86 6.82 -15.62
CA MET A 1 23.65 7.67 -15.71
C MET A 1 22.46 6.92 -16.36
N LEU A 2 22.36 5.59 -16.25
CA LEU A 2 21.30 4.75 -16.87
C LEU A 2 20.32 4.12 -15.86
N LYS A 3 20.64 4.08 -14.55
CA LYS A 3 19.82 3.43 -13.52
C LYS A 3 18.53 4.19 -13.16
N PHE A 4 18.51 5.53 -13.25
CA PHE A 4 17.35 6.33 -12.84
C PHE A 4 16.16 6.22 -13.79
N TYR A 5 16.41 6.03 -15.09
CA TYR A 5 15.35 5.96 -16.10
C TYR A 5 14.54 4.66 -15.99
N ASP A 6 15.22 3.55 -15.69
CA ASP A 6 14.61 2.24 -15.52
C ASP A 6 13.78 2.16 -14.23
N ILE A 7 14.29 2.74 -13.15
CA ILE A 7 13.56 2.85 -11.87
C ILE A 7 12.28 3.66 -12.07
N ASN A 8 12.34 4.84 -12.69
CA ASN A 8 11.15 5.68 -12.88
C ASN A 8 10.06 4.97 -13.70
N LYS A 9 10.45 4.19 -14.72
CA LYS A 9 9.51 3.44 -15.55
C LYS A 9 8.85 2.30 -14.77
N GLN A 10 9.63 1.54 -14.00
CA GLN A 10 9.10 0.48 -13.13
C GLN A 10 8.15 1.04 -12.06
N TRP A 11 8.49 2.20 -11.48
CA TRP A 11 7.62 2.89 -10.54
C TRP A 11 6.32 3.37 -11.19
N GLU A 12 6.38 3.92 -12.41
CA GLU A 12 5.19 4.33 -13.14
C GLU A 12 4.28 3.12 -13.47
N ASP A 13 4.85 2.03 -13.96
CA ASP A 13 4.12 0.77 -14.22
C ASP A 13 3.43 0.24 -12.94
N ALA A 14 4.15 0.26 -11.80
CA ALA A 14 3.59 -0.11 -10.50
C ALA A 14 2.42 0.80 -10.08
N LEU A 15 2.51 2.12 -10.32
CA LEU A 15 1.42 3.07 -10.04
C LEU A 15 0.20 2.83 -10.94
N HIS A 16 0.41 2.49 -12.21
CA HIS A 16 -0.68 2.13 -13.13
C HIS A 16 -1.40 0.84 -12.72
N LEU A 17 -0.65 -0.18 -12.27
CA LEU A 17 -1.23 -1.41 -11.74
C LEU A 17 -1.98 -1.17 -10.43
N THR A 18 -1.40 -0.35 -9.56
CA THR A 18 -2.04 0.11 -8.31
C THR A 18 -3.36 0.85 -8.62
N GLU A 19 -3.39 1.72 -9.64
CA GLU A 19 -4.61 2.41 -10.06
C GLU A 19 -5.71 1.42 -10.51
N LYS A 20 -5.34 0.40 -11.29
CA LYS A 20 -6.29 -0.65 -11.71
C LYS A 20 -6.83 -1.44 -10.52
N ALA A 21 -5.97 -1.84 -9.58
CA ALA A 21 -6.34 -2.52 -8.35
C ALA A 21 -7.32 -1.68 -7.50
N VAL A 22 -7.00 -0.42 -7.26
CA VAL A 22 -7.84 0.51 -6.49
C VAL A 22 -9.18 0.78 -7.18
N ASN A 23 -9.21 0.86 -8.51
CA ASN A 23 -10.47 1.04 -9.24
C ASN A 23 -11.36 -0.21 -9.19
N ARG A 24 -10.78 -1.42 -9.06
CA ARG A 24 -11.53 -2.68 -8.90
C ARG A 24 -12.06 -2.86 -7.47
N HIS A 25 -11.28 -2.48 -6.46
CA HIS A 25 -11.62 -2.65 -5.04
C HIS A 25 -11.49 -1.34 -4.24
N PRO A 26 -12.32 -0.32 -4.54
CA PRO A 26 -12.18 0.99 -3.91
C PRO A 26 -12.46 0.97 -2.40
N GLU A 27 -13.36 0.10 -1.94
CA GLU A 27 -13.68 -0.02 -0.52
C GLU A 27 -12.54 -0.70 0.27
N ALA A 28 -11.92 -1.74 -0.29
CA ALA A 28 -10.75 -2.38 0.32
C ALA A 28 -9.59 -1.39 0.47
N TYR A 29 -9.36 -0.52 -0.53
CA TYR A 29 -8.35 0.53 -0.45
C TYR A 29 -8.65 1.57 0.65
N ARG A 30 -9.90 1.99 0.78
CA ARG A 30 -10.32 2.93 1.84
C ARG A 30 -10.19 2.31 3.22
N GLU A 31 -10.57 1.05 3.37
CA GLU A 31 -10.43 0.31 4.61
C GLU A 31 -8.95 0.13 4.99
N LEU A 32 -8.10 -0.22 4.03
CA LEU A 32 -6.65 -0.31 4.21
C LEU A 32 -6.08 1.01 4.74
N LYS A 33 -6.39 2.14 4.09
CA LYS A 33 -5.94 3.47 4.54
C LYS A 33 -6.38 3.77 5.97
N LYS A 34 -7.66 3.52 6.30
CA LYS A 34 -8.19 3.75 7.66
C LYS A 34 -7.48 2.88 8.69
N LEU A 35 -7.27 1.61 8.38
CA LEU A 35 -6.63 0.65 9.27
C LEU A 35 -5.16 1.03 9.54
N ILE A 36 -4.41 1.36 8.50
CA ILE A 36 -3.02 1.82 8.61
C ILE A 36 -2.94 3.10 9.44
N HIS A 37 -3.77 4.10 9.12
CA HIS A 37 -3.78 5.36 9.85
C HIS A 37 -4.06 5.16 11.34
N ARG A 38 -4.99 4.26 11.68
CA ARG A 38 -5.29 3.89 13.07
C ARG A 38 -4.09 3.21 13.76
N THR A 39 -3.44 2.27 13.10
CA THR A 39 -2.27 1.55 13.63
C THR A 39 -1.08 2.47 13.86
N VAL A 40 -0.88 3.47 12.99
CA VAL A 40 0.15 4.48 13.18
C VAL A 40 -0.21 5.41 14.33
N SER A 41 -1.44 5.94 14.35
CA SER A 41 -1.86 7.00 15.28
C SER A 41 -2.13 6.52 16.71
N CYS A 42 -2.59 5.28 16.90
CA CYS A 42 -2.99 4.76 18.21
C CYS A 42 -2.05 3.66 18.68
N PRO A 43 -1.69 3.62 19.98
CA PRO A 43 -0.98 2.47 20.54
C PRO A 43 -1.82 1.21 20.32
N LEU A 44 -1.20 0.19 19.73
CA LEU A 44 -1.82 -1.10 19.49
C LEU A 44 -1.54 -2.01 20.69
N ASP A 45 -2.57 -2.72 21.18
CA ASP A 45 -2.34 -3.77 22.17
C ASP A 45 -1.56 -4.92 21.51
N ILE A 46 -0.63 -5.53 22.25
CA ILE A 46 0.13 -6.71 21.81
C ILE A 46 -0.81 -7.84 21.40
N ARG A 47 -1.97 -7.97 22.07
CA ARG A 47 -2.98 -9.00 21.78
C ARG A 47 -3.66 -8.80 20.43
N ASP A 48 -3.81 -7.55 19.99
CA ASP A 48 -4.50 -7.20 18.74
C ASP A 48 -3.55 -7.13 17.55
N TYR A 49 -2.25 -7.29 17.78
CA TYR A 49 -1.19 -7.15 16.78
C TYR A 49 -1.34 -8.12 15.62
N PHE A 50 -1.39 -9.42 15.91
CA PHE A 50 -1.47 -10.46 14.88
C PHE A 50 -2.73 -10.30 14.03
N THR A 51 -3.87 -10.06 14.69
CA THR A 51 -5.14 -9.83 14.00
C THR A 51 -5.12 -8.57 13.14
N THR A 52 -4.44 -7.50 13.57
CA THR A 52 -4.33 -6.27 12.78
C THR A 52 -3.41 -6.47 11.58
N ALA A 53 -2.27 -7.15 11.76
CA ALA A 53 -1.36 -7.48 10.66
C ALA A 53 -2.02 -8.39 9.62
N GLU A 54 -2.73 -9.44 10.06
CA GLU A 54 -3.51 -10.31 9.17
C GLU A 54 -4.56 -9.53 8.37
N LYS A 55 -5.29 -8.61 9.01
CA LYS A 55 -6.27 -7.76 8.32
C LYS A 55 -5.62 -6.88 7.25
N ILE A 56 -4.47 -6.28 7.55
CA ILE A 56 -3.73 -5.46 6.58
C ILE A 56 -3.27 -6.33 5.41
N VAL A 57 -2.65 -7.49 5.68
CA VAL A 57 -2.18 -8.41 4.64
C VAL A 57 -3.35 -8.91 3.78
N ASN A 58 -4.47 -9.27 4.38
CA ASN A 58 -5.67 -9.70 3.65
C ASN A 58 -6.21 -8.59 2.73
N LEU A 59 -6.21 -7.33 3.18
CA LEU A 59 -6.59 -6.19 2.36
C LEU A 59 -5.60 -5.95 1.21
N LEU A 60 -4.30 -6.09 1.46
CA LEU A 60 -3.26 -6.00 0.43
C LEU A 60 -3.40 -7.13 -0.61
N SER A 61 -3.63 -8.37 -0.18
CA SER A 61 -3.90 -9.51 -1.07
C SER A 61 -5.21 -9.38 -1.82
N CYS A 62 -6.24 -8.73 -1.24
CA CYS A 62 -7.46 -8.42 -1.97
C CYS A 62 -7.23 -7.39 -3.09
N LEU A 63 -6.35 -6.41 -2.84
CA LEU A 63 -6.00 -5.38 -3.82
C LEU A 63 -5.08 -5.92 -4.92
N ASP A 64 -4.18 -6.84 -4.60
CA ASP A 64 -3.26 -7.46 -5.57
C ASP A 64 -3.14 -8.99 -5.37
N PRO A 65 -4.19 -9.76 -5.73
CA PRO A 65 -4.23 -11.20 -5.47
C PRO A 65 -3.21 -12.00 -6.30
N CYS A 66 -2.70 -11.41 -7.39
CA CYS A 66 -1.74 -12.07 -8.28
C CYS A 66 -0.32 -11.53 -8.12
N GLY A 67 -0.07 -10.62 -7.17
CA GLY A 67 1.26 -10.03 -6.95
C GLY A 67 1.82 -9.41 -8.22
N GLN A 68 1.04 -8.62 -8.95
CA GLN A 68 1.43 -8.09 -10.27
C GLN A 68 2.53 -7.02 -10.22
N GLY A 69 3.23 -6.86 -9.09
CA GLY A 69 4.22 -5.80 -8.89
C GLY A 69 3.60 -4.44 -8.56
N SER A 70 2.36 -4.42 -8.05
CA SER A 70 1.80 -3.21 -7.45
C SER A 70 2.56 -2.84 -6.18
N ILE A 71 2.35 -1.62 -5.68
CA ILE A 71 2.91 -1.22 -4.37
C ILE A 71 2.48 -2.20 -3.26
N PHE A 72 1.29 -2.82 -3.37
CA PHE A 72 0.73 -3.69 -2.34
C PHE A 72 1.51 -5.00 -2.16
N HIS A 73 2.04 -5.55 -3.25
CA HIS A 73 2.79 -6.80 -3.22
C HIS A 73 4.00 -6.71 -2.29
N ARG A 74 4.80 -5.63 -2.41
CA ARG A 74 5.98 -5.38 -1.58
C ARG A 74 5.68 -5.36 -0.08
N PHE A 75 4.57 -4.73 0.31
CA PHE A 75 4.21 -4.60 1.72
C PHE A 75 3.52 -5.86 2.27
N SER A 76 2.89 -6.67 1.42
CA SER A 76 2.24 -7.91 1.86
C SER A 76 3.22 -8.94 2.44
N GLU A 77 4.43 -9.04 1.87
CA GLU A 77 5.50 -9.93 2.37
C GLU A 77 6.13 -9.42 3.68
N SER A 78 6.34 -8.10 3.76
CA SER A 78 6.98 -7.46 4.91
C SER A 78 6.07 -7.43 6.14
N LEU A 79 4.77 -7.28 5.94
CA LEU A 79 3.73 -7.26 6.99
C LEU A 79 3.17 -8.65 7.32
N ALA A 80 3.62 -9.71 6.64
CA ALA A 80 3.16 -11.07 6.89
C ALA A 80 3.45 -11.49 8.35
N PRO A 81 2.44 -11.96 9.12
CA PRO A 81 2.62 -12.36 10.52
C PRO A 81 3.61 -13.51 10.73
N SER A 82 3.84 -14.31 9.68
CA SER A 82 4.86 -15.36 9.64
C SER A 82 6.29 -14.82 9.84
N ASN A 83 6.52 -13.52 9.59
CA ASN A 83 7.76 -12.82 9.90
C ASN A 83 7.71 -12.17 11.30
N ILE A 84 7.78 -13.02 12.33
CA ILE A 84 7.67 -12.69 13.78
C ILE A 84 8.64 -11.60 14.25
N TRP A 85 9.75 -11.36 13.55
CA TRP A 85 10.75 -10.34 13.90
C TRP A 85 10.27 -8.88 13.71
N HIS A 86 9.16 -8.65 12.99
CA HIS A 86 8.69 -7.31 12.65
C HIS A 86 7.73 -6.66 13.66
N VAL A 87 7.49 -7.22 14.86
CA VAL A 87 6.57 -6.59 15.84
C VAL A 87 6.95 -5.15 16.18
N LYS A 88 8.25 -4.86 16.30
CA LYS A 88 8.75 -3.49 16.50
C LYS A 88 8.70 -2.63 15.23
N TRP A 89 8.69 -3.26 14.06
CA TRP A 89 8.83 -2.62 12.76
C TRP A 89 7.50 -2.43 12.04
N MET A 90 6.42 -3.12 12.39
CA MET A 90 5.13 -2.98 11.70
C MET A 90 4.63 -1.55 11.68
N ARG A 91 4.84 -0.76 12.74
CA ARG A 91 4.45 0.66 12.70
C ARG A 91 5.29 1.44 11.70
N VAL A 92 6.57 1.12 11.55
CA VAL A 92 7.46 1.70 10.54
C VAL A 92 7.04 1.26 9.14
N GLU A 93 6.74 -0.02 8.94
CA GLU A 93 6.20 -0.55 7.67
C GLU A 93 4.85 0.08 7.31
N CYS A 94 3.98 0.29 8.30
CA CYS A 94 2.69 0.97 8.12
C CYS A 94 2.87 2.45 7.79
N LEU A 95 3.87 3.12 8.40
CA LEU A 95 4.23 4.50 8.07
C LEU A 95 4.73 4.61 6.63
N ASP A 96 5.66 3.74 6.24
CA ASP A 96 6.19 3.71 4.88
C ASP A 96 5.09 3.40 3.86
N LEU A 97 4.24 2.42 4.16
CA LEU A 97 3.07 2.14 3.32
C LEU A 97 2.14 3.36 3.24
N LEU A 98 1.88 4.07 4.34
CA LEU A 98 1.05 5.28 4.31
C LEU A 98 1.64 6.36 3.39
N ASP A 99 2.94 6.59 3.48
CA ASP A 99 3.65 7.55 2.62
C ASP A 99 3.55 7.16 1.13
N HIS A 100 3.68 5.87 0.82
CA HIS A 100 3.49 5.36 -0.54
C HIS A 100 2.05 5.53 -1.04
N LEU A 101 1.06 5.27 -0.19
CA LEU A 101 -0.35 5.46 -0.53
C LEU A 101 -0.68 6.95 -0.77
N ASP A 102 -0.08 7.85 0.01
CA ASP A 102 -0.26 9.29 -0.17
C ASP A 102 0.48 9.82 -1.40
N ALA A 103 1.66 9.29 -1.72
CA ALA A 103 2.34 9.57 -2.98
C ALA A 103 1.50 9.11 -4.18
N PHE A 104 0.92 7.91 -4.13
CA PHE A 104 -0.01 7.42 -5.15
C PHE A 104 -1.24 8.32 -5.29
N ASP A 105 -1.85 8.76 -4.19
CA ASP A 105 -3.01 9.65 -4.25
C ASP A 105 -2.67 11.04 -4.79
N ARG A 106 -1.46 11.56 -4.55
CA ARG A 106 -0.97 12.79 -5.21
C ARG A 106 -0.83 12.58 -6.71
N TRP A 107 -0.12 11.54 -7.14
CA TRP A 107 0.05 11.18 -8.55
C TRP A 107 -1.30 10.99 -9.27
N ARG A 108 -2.24 10.26 -8.65
CA ARG A 108 -3.58 10.02 -9.20
C ARG A 108 -4.36 11.33 -9.38
N ARG A 109 -4.26 12.26 -8.42
CA ARG A 109 -4.91 13.57 -8.50
C ARG A 109 -4.32 14.43 -9.62
N GLU A 110 -2.99 14.46 -9.74
CA GLU A 110 -2.29 15.21 -10.78
C GLU A 110 -2.62 14.70 -12.18
N LYS A 111 -2.63 13.38 -12.36
CA LYS A 111 -3.01 12.72 -13.62
C LYS A 111 -4.48 12.96 -13.99
N ARG A 112 -5.39 13.00 -13.00
CA ARG A 112 -6.82 13.29 -13.25
C ARG A 112 -7.08 14.76 -13.60
N LYS A 113 -6.30 15.71 -13.09
CA LYS A 113 -6.40 17.13 -13.49
C LYS A 113 -6.10 17.35 -14.98
N LEU A 114 -5.35 16.44 -15.62
CA LEU A 114 -5.07 16.49 -17.06
C LEU A 114 -6.24 16.01 -17.94
N ARG A 115 -7.31 15.43 -17.37
CA ARG A 115 -8.56 15.14 -18.09
C ARG A 115 -9.53 16.32 -17.96
N ILE A 116 -9.23 17.43 -18.63
CA ILE A 116 -10.27 18.36 -19.06
C ILE A 116 -10.91 17.72 -20.29
N VAL A 117 -12.09 17.12 -20.13
CA VAL A 117 -12.93 16.70 -21.26
C VAL A 117 -13.48 17.98 -21.89
N LYS A 118 -13.14 18.23 -23.16
CA LYS A 118 -13.78 19.26 -23.99
C LYS A 118 -15.15 18.79 -24.45
#